data_AF-A0A948R363-F1
#
_entry.id   AF-A0A948R363-F1
#
_cell.length_a   1.000
_cell.length_b   1.000
_cell.length_c   1.000
_cell.angle_alpha   90.00
_cell.angle_beta   90.00
_cell.angle_gamma   90.00
#
_symmetry.space_group_name_H-M   'P 1'
#
loop_
_entity.id
_entity.type
_entity.pdbx_description
1 polymer ?
#
loop_
_entity_poly.entity_id
_entity_poly.type
_entity_poly.pdbx_seq_one_letter_code
_entity_poly.pdbx_strand_id
1 'polypeptide(L)'
;MKARPSGRSTTTCRRAEVRPATATSSGCKARLDADAGVTGWTLHDLRRTVATGLASLQVPPHVVEKLLNHTSGTFSGVAGVYNRFAYQNEMRAALEQWESRLQELLAEARAA
;
A
#
# COMPACT_ATOMS: atom_id res chain seq x y z
N MET A 1 1.44 56.95 13.27
CA MET A 1 2.73 56.28 12.99
C MET A 1 3.14 55.44 14.20
N LYS A 2 3.22 54.11 14.06
CA LYS A 2 4.21 53.23 14.72
C LYS A 2 4.07 51.83 14.09
N ALA A 3 5.11 51.44 13.36
CA ALA A 3 5.20 50.20 12.60
C ALA A 3 5.27 48.96 13.50
N ARG A 4 4.65 47.85 13.08
CA ARG A 4 4.86 46.52 13.66
C ARG A 4 6.00 45.83 12.89
N PRO A 5 7.04 45.29 13.56
CA PRO A 5 8.11 44.58 12.87
C PRO A 5 7.70 43.14 12.55
N SER A 6 8.11 42.70 11.35
CA SER A 6 8.02 41.34 10.85
C SER A 6 9.05 40.43 11.56
N GLY A 7 8.58 39.51 12.40
CA GLY A 7 9.40 38.42 12.93
C GLY A 7 9.20 37.16 12.10
N ARG A 8 10.14 36.87 11.20
CA ARG A 8 10.22 35.60 10.47
C ARG A 8 10.79 34.56 11.45
N SER A 9 9.92 33.70 11.99
CA SER A 9 10.33 32.67 12.95
C SER A 9 11.20 31.63 12.25
N THR A 10 12.51 31.71 12.50
CA THR A 10 13.49 30.66 12.26
C THR A 10 13.23 29.52 13.23
N THR A 11 12.36 28.58 12.88
CA THR A 11 12.21 27.34 13.64
C THR A 11 13.09 26.27 13.02
N THR A 12 14.28 26.14 13.61
CA THR A 12 15.22 25.03 13.51
C THR A 12 14.51 23.68 13.42
N CYS A 13 14.80 22.91 12.36
CA CYS A 13 14.46 21.48 12.25
C CYS A 13 15.10 20.72 13.41
N ARG A 14 14.35 20.51 14.50
CA ARG A 14 14.67 19.52 15.53
C ARG A 14 13.96 18.22 15.13
N ARG A 15 14.69 17.09 15.23
CA ARG A 15 14.26 15.70 14.98
C ARG A 15 12.75 15.52 15.14
N ALA A 16 12.09 15.16 14.05
CA ALA A 16 10.66 14.95 13.98
C ALA A 16 10.22 13.80 14.92
N GLU A 17 9.56 14.14 16.01
CA GLU A 17 8.65 13.24 16.70
C GLU A 17 7.53 12.84 15.73
N VAL A 18 7.25 11.53 15.68
CA VAL A 18 6.20 10.93 14.86
C VAL A 18 4.86 11.50 15.29
N ARG A 19 4.36 12.49 14.56
CA ARG A 19 2.95 12.93 14.69
C ARG A 19 2.05 11.87 14.04
N PRO A 20 0.97 11.43 14.70
CA PRO A 20 0.01 10.54 14.08
C PRO A 20 -0.64 11.35 12.96
N ALA A 21 -0.35 10.94 11.73
CA ALA A 21 -0.85 11.65 10.58
C ALA A 21 -2.38 11.46 10.55
N THR A 22 -3.13 12.56 10.64
CA THR A 22 -4.48 12.65 10.05
C THR A 22 -4.36 12.68 8.51
N ALA A 23 -3.50 11.83 7.94
CA ALA A 23 -3.12 11.88 6.54
C ALA A 23 -4.17 11.18 5.71
N THR A 24 -4.88 11.99 4.92
CA THR A 24 -5.38 11.58 3.63
C THR A 24 -4.27 10.85 2.85
N SER A 25 -4.66 9.93 1.97
CA SER A 25 -3.76 9.17 1.09
C SER A 25 -2.63 10.02 0.46
N SER A 26 -2.91 11.29 0.12
CA SER A 26 -1.93 12.27 -0.39
C SER A 26 -0.74 12.53 0.54
N GLY A 27 -0.95 12.57 1.86
CA GLY A 27 0.12 12.82 2.84
C GLY A 27 1.05 11.62 3.03
N CYS A 28 0.51 10.40 2.96
CA CYS A 28 1.31 9.17 3.00
C CYS A 28 2.13 9.01 1.71
N LYS A 29 1.55 9.36 0.55
CA LYS A 29 2.27 9.32 -0.74
C LYS A 29 3.50 10.23 -0.73
N ALA A 30 3.36 11.49 -0.31
CA ALA A 30 4.47 12.44 -0.33
C ALA A 30 5.68 11.98 0.51
N ARG A 31 5.43 11.28 1.62
CA ARG A 31 6.49 10.67 2.44
C ARG A 31 7.15 9.50 1.71
N LEU A 32 6.36 8.60 1.12
CA LEU A 32 6.89 7.48 0.34
C LEU A 32 7.71 7.95 -0.86
N ASP A 33 7.28 9.02 -1.55
CA ASP A 33 8.03 9.60 -2.66
C ASP A 33 9.40 10.13 -2.19
N ALA A 34 9.45 10.79 -1.04
CA ALA A 34 10.70 11.30 -0.45
C ALA A 34 11.65 10.17 -0.02
N ASP A 35 11.12 9.09 0.54
CA ASP A 35 11.91 7.96 1.06
C ASP A 35 12.39 7.03 -0.07
N ALA A 36 11.54 6.79 -1.09
CA ALA A 36 11.81 5.81 -2.14
C ALA A 36 12.54 6.39 -3.37
N GLY A 37 12.49 7.71 -3.58
CA GLY A 37 13.16 8.37 -4.72
C GLY A 37 12.58 8.01 -6.10
N VAL A 38 11.42 7.35 -6.14
CA VAL A 38 10.74 6.93 -7.38
C VAL A 38 9.66 7.93 -7.79
N THR A 39 9.47 8.13 -9.10
CA THR A 39 8.49 9.07 -9.66
C THR A 39 7.56 8.36 -10.66
N GLY A 40 6.46 9.02 -11.04
CA GLY A 40 5.54 8.49 -12.07
C GLY A 40 4.56 7.42 -11.60
N TRP A 41 4.47 7.16 -10.29
CA TRP A 41 3.57 6.16 -9.71
C TRP A 41 2.47 6.79 -8.84
N THR A 42 1.44 5.99 -8.56
CA THR A 42 0.29 6.31 -7.71
C THR A 42 0.10 5.20 -6.68
N LEU A 43 -0.59 5.50 -5.57
CA LEU A 43 -0.90 4.48 -4.56
C LEU A 43 -1.68 3.28 -5.10
N HIS A 44 -2.44 3.46 -6.18
CA HIS A 44 -3.16 2.37 -6.83
C HIS A 44 -2.21 1.35 -7.47
N ASP A 45 -1.00 1.76 -7.83
CA ASP A 45 0.00 0.88 -8.42
C ASP A 45 0.50 -0.16 -7.41
N LEU A 46 0.57 0.17 -6.11
CA LEU A 46 0.88 -0.81 -5.07
C LEU A 46 -0.13 -1.97 -5.09
N ARG A 47 -1.41 -1.66 -5.22
CA ARG A 47 -2.47 -2.66 -5.31
C ARG A 47 -2.37 -3.49 -6.58
N ARG A 48 -2.05 -2.87 -7.73
CA ARG A 48 -1.83 -3.58 -8.99
C ARG A 48 -0.62 -4.52 -8.91
N THR A 49 0.48 -4.06 -8.33
CA THR A 49 1.69 -4.86 -8.11
C THR A 49 1.41 -6.07 -7.23
N VAL A 50 0.69 -5.90 -6.12
CA VAL A 50 0.31 -7.05 -5.26
C VAL A 50 -0.58 -8.03 -6.00
N ALA A 51 -1.56 -7.55 -6.78
CA ALA A 51 -2.44 -8.42 -7.57
C ALA A 51 -1.66 -9.28 -8.58
N THR A 52 -0.77 -8.65 -9.35
CA THR A 52 0.08 -9.35 -10.33
C THR A 52 1.09 -10.27 -9.66
N GLY A 53 1.66 -9.84 -8.53
CA GLY A 53 2.59 -10.64 -7.73
C GLY A 53 1.93 -11.92 -7.19
N LEU A 54 0.76 -11.81 -6.58
CA LEU A 54 -0.02 -12.97 -6.11
C LEU A 54 -0.41 -13.89 -7.26
N ALA A 55 -0.78 -13.35 -8.43
CA ALA A 55 -1.05 -14.15 -9.61
C ALA A 55 0.19 -14.92 -10.10
N SER A 56 1.38 -14.31 -10.05
CA SER A 56 2.64 -14.99 -10.39
C SER A 56 2.99 -16.13 -9.43
N LEU A 57 2.56 -16.03 -8.17
CA LEU A 57 2.66 -17.09 -7.15
C LEU A 57 1.54 -18.14 -7.26
N GLN A 58 0.79 -18.14 -8.37
CA GLN A 58 -0.30 -19.08 -8.64
C GLN A 58 -1.45 -19.06 -7.63
N VAL A 59 -1.64 -17.94 -6.91
CA VAL A 59 -2.78 -17.78 -6.01
C VAL A 59 -4.07 -17.69 -6.85
N PRO A 60 -5.14 -18.43 -6.47
CA PRO A 60 -6.37 -18.42 -7.25
C PRO A 60 -6.99 -17.01 -7.37
N PRO A 61 -7.52 -16.63 -8.55
CA PRO A 61 -8.00 -15.27 -8.80
C PRO A 61 -9.16 -14.86 -7.87
N HIS A 62 -10.01 -15.81 -7.47
CA HIS A 62 -11.10 -15.55 -6.54
C HIS A 62 -10.61 -15.17 -5.13
N VAL A 63 -9.47 -15.72 -4.69
CA VAL A 63 -8.85 -15.36 -3.41
C VAL A 63 -8.24 -13.96 -3.50
N VAL A 64 -7.56 -13.65 -4.62
CA VAL A 64 -6.99 -12.33 -4.89
C VAL A 64 -8.10 -11.26 -4.94
N GLU A 65 -9.21 -11.53 -5.63
CA GLU A 65 -10.36 -10.62 -5.67
C GLU A 65 -10.95 -10.37 -4.28
N LYS A 66 -11.11 -11.40 -3.44
CA LYS A 66 -11.56 -11.23 -2.04
C LYS A 66 -10.57 -10.43 -1.20
N LEU A 67 -9.28 -10.73 -1.29
CA LEU A 67 -8.22 -10.04 -0.56
C LEU A 67 -8.17 -8.56 -0.92
N LEU A 68 -8.38 -8.26 -2.20
CA LEU A 68 -8.49 -6.91 -2.70
C LEU A 68 -9.87 -6.28 -2.38
N ASN A 69 -10.86 -7.04 -1.90
CA ASN A 69 -12.23 -6.56 -1.75
C ASN A 69 -12.81 -6.02 -3.07
N HIS A 70 -12.53 -6.73 -4.16
CA HIS A 70 -13.17 -6.52 -5.46
C HIS A 70 -14.50 -7.26 -5.53
N THR A 71 -15.49 -6.64 -6.17
CA THR A 71 -16.82 -7.24 -6.41
C THR A 71 -17.06 -7.49 -7.90
N SER A 72 -15.98 -7.68 -8.67
CA SER A 72 -16.03 -7.91 -10.11
C SER A 72 -16.00 -9.41 -10.42
N GLY A 73 -16.40 -9.80 -11.63
CA GLY A 73 -16.25 -11.17 -12.15
C GLY A 73 -16.83 -12.23 -11.22
N THR A 74 -15.95 -12.93 -10.51
CA THR A 74 -16.23 -14.13 -9.68
C THR A 74 -17.23 -13.90 -8.56
N PHE A 75 -17.38 -12.67 -8.08
CA PHE A 75 -18.33 -12.31 -7.02
C PHE A 75 -19.44 -11.36 -7.49
N SER A 76 -19.55 -11.14 -8.80
CA SER A 76 -20.60 -10.32 -9.39
C SER A 76 -21.80 -11.16 -9.84
N GLY A 77 -22.98 -10.54 -9.89
CA GLY A 77 -24.20 -11.19 -10.37
C GLY A 77 -24.59 -12.43 -9.58
N VAL A 78 -25.03 -13.48 -10.29
CA VAL A 78 -25.51 -14.74 -9.69
C VAL A 78 -24.40 -15.48 -8.94
N ALA A 79 -23.14 -15.36 -9.40
CA ALA A 79 -22.01 -16.01 -8.73
C ALA A 79 -21.81 -15.50 -7.29
N GLY A 80 -22.03 -14.20 -7.05
CA GLY A 80 -21.98 -13.60 -5.71
C GLY A 80 -23.12 -14.05 -4.77
N VAL A 81 -24.25 -14.50 -5.33
CA VAL A 81 -25.37 -15.05 -4.54
C VAL A 81 -24.98 -16.39 -3.92
N TYR A 82 -24.28 -17.23 -4.69
CA TYR A 82 -23.86 -18.56 -4.25
C TYR A 82 -22.53 -18.54 -3.49
N ASN A 83 -21.56 -17.74 -3.94
CA ASN A 83 -20.23 -17.73 -3.35
C ASN A 83 -20.11 -16.66 -2.24
N ARG A 84 -20.62 -16.99 -1.06
CA ARG A 84 -20.57 -16.15 0.15
C ARG A 84 -19.41 -16.49 1.08
N PHE A 85 -18.60 -17.49 0.74
CA PHE A 85 -17.46 -17.88 1.57
C PHE A 85 -16.42 -16.75 1.62
N ALA A 86 -15.84 -16.53 2.79
CA ALA A 86 -14.95 -15.40 3.03
C ALA A 86 -13.50 -15.69 2.61
N TYR A 87 -13.09 -16.96 2.48
CA TYR A 87 -11.74 -17.39 2.10
C TYR A 87 -10.63 -16.84 3.02
N GLN A 88 -10.90 -16.64 4.31
CA GLN A 88 -9.96 -15.98 5.22
C GLN A 88 -8.63 -16.74 5.39
N ASN A 89 -8.69 -18.07 5.40
CA ASN A 89 -7.50 -18.91 5.55
C ASN A 89 -6.64 -18.86 4.29
N GLU A 90 -7.28 -18.89 3.13
CA GLU A 90 -6.64 -18.82 1.82
C GLU A 90 -6.04 -17.42 1.59
N MET A 91 -6.74 -16.36 2.00
CA MET A 91 -6.21 -15.00 1.96
C MET A 91 -4.98 -14.85 2.87
N ARG A 92 -4.99 -15.46 4.06
CA ARG A 92 -3.83 -15.49 4.96
C ARG A 92 -2.64 -16.19 4.29
N ALA A 93 -2.84 -17.40 3.79
CA ALA A 93 -1.80 -18.16 3.12
C ALA A 93 -1.24 -17.43 1.88
N ALA A 94 -2.08 -16.70 1.14
CA ALA A 94 -1.64 -15.87 0.02
C ALA A 94 -0.73 -14.71 0.48
N LEU A 95 -1.07 -14.04 1.59
CA LEU A 95 -0.26 -12.97 2.15
C LEU A 95 1.08 -13.48 2.71
N GLU A 96 1.09 -14.66 3.34
CA GLU A 96 2.32 -15.28 3.84
C GLU A 96 3.29 -15.65 2.69
N GLN A 97 2.75 -16.13 1.56
CA GLN A 97 3.54 -16.36 0.35
C GLN A 97 4.09 -15.06 -0.23
N TRP A 98 3.27 -14.01 -0.27
CA TRP A 98 3.68 -12.70 -0.74
C TRP A 98 4.77 -12.08 0.14
N GLU A 99 4.62 -12.19 1.47
CA GLU A 99 5.64 -11.77 2.43
C GLU A 99 6.97 -12.49 2.18
N SER A 100 6.93 -13.81 2.01
CA SER A 100 8.13 -14.61 1.72
C SER A 100 8.83 -14.10 0.45
N ARG A 101 8.06 -13.84 -0.62
CA ARG A 101 8.61 -13.27 -1.86
C ARG A 101 9.22 -11.87 -1.67
N LEU A 102 8.60 -11.03 -0.85
CA LEU A 102 9.16 -9.71 -0.53
C LEU A 102 10.47 -9.83 0.24
N GLN A 103 10.59 -10.78 1.16
CA GLN A 103 11.83 -11.01 1.89
C GLN A 103 12.97 -11.44 0.97
N GLU A 104 12.70 -12.31 0.00
CA GLU A 104 13.67 -12.69 -1.04
C GLU A 104 14.14 -11.48 -1.83
N LEU A 105 13.20 -10.66 -2.35
CA LEU A 105 13.53 -9.45 -3.10
C LEU A 105 14.36 -8.44 -2.29
N LEU A 106 14.05 -8.30 -1.00
CA LEU A 106 14.81 -7.42 -0.10
C LEU A 106 16.19 -7.99 0.21
N ALA A 107 16.35 -9.31 0.30
CA ALA A 107 17.64 -9.94 0.47
C ALA A 107 18.51 -9.76 -0.78
N GLU A 108 17.93 -9.97 -1.97
CA GLU A 108 18.58 -9.70 -3.27
C GLU A 108 19.04 -8.24 -3.37
N ALA A 109 18.17 -7.28 -3.05
CA ALA A 109 18.48 -5.86 -3.11
C ALA A 109 19.53 -5.39 -2.09
N ARG A 110 19.70 -6.10 -0.97
CA ARG A 110 20.75 -5.82 0.03
C ARG A 110 22.09 -6.45 -0.31
N ALA A 111 22.07 -7.53 -1.10
CA ALA A 111 23.27 -8.23 -1.54
C ALA A 111 23.93 -7.59 -2.77
N ALA A 112 23.17 -6.79 -3.52
CA ALA A 112 23.63 -5.97 -4.63
C ALA A 112 24.22 -4.63 -4.15
#